data_AF-A0A963C6Z2-F1
#
_entry.id   AF-A0A963C6Z2-F1
#
_cell.length_a   1.000
_cell.length_b   1.000
_cell.length_c   1.000
_cell.angle_alpha   90.00
_cell.angle_beta   90.00
_cell.angle_gamma   90.00
#
_symmetry.space_group_name_H-M   'P 1'
#
loop_
_entity.id
_entity.type
_entity.pdbx_description
1 polymer ?
#
loop_
_entity_poly.entity_id
_entity_poly.type
_entity_poly.pdbx_seq_one_letter_code
_entity_poly.pdbx_strand_id
1 'polypeptide(L)'
;MDEVFTNIELSDSAIKKLFLDEDLTDREWAALFRSDYLQPSDVASEEEASCVLYGPSTLSTINSAPFLFTDIESEAISYFAKHPELLFSLHPRRFEELVASIFKTNGFDVELTPESRDGGVDVFAVRKDGISGGLLHLIECKRYEPSNKVGIGVVQRLLGVVDHHRATKGLVITTSTFSSDAISFASQSKYRLGLNDYSDLTKWMRDIQGK
;
A
#
# COMPACT_ATOMS: atom_id res chain seq x y z
N MET A 1 -15.22 -26.38 16.99
CA MET A 1 -15.04 -25.02 17.54
C MET A 1 -13.57 -24.60 17.50
N ASP A 2 -12.61 -25.55 17.45
CA ASP A 2 -11.17 -25.25 17.42
C ASP A 2 -10.57 -24.99 16.02
N GLU A 3 -11.14 -25.53 14.94
CA GLU A 3 -10.57 -25.38 13.58
C GLU A 3 -10.69 -23.95 13.01
N VAL A 4 -11.76 -23.22 13.33
CA VAL A 4 -11.99 -21.85 12.84
C VAL A 4 -10.99 -20.87 13.46
N PHE A 5 -10.76 -20.95 14.78
CA PHE A 5 -9.75 -20.12 15.45
C PHE A 5 -8.33 -20.44 14.98
N THR A 6 -8.04 -21.72 14.74
CA THR A 6 -6.74 -22.15 14.20
C THR A 6 -6.51 -21.58 12.79
N ASN A 7 -7.54 -21.53 11.95
CA ASN A 7 -7.43 -20.97 10.60
C ASN A 7 -7.26 -19.44 10.61
N ILE A 8 -7.89 -18.72 11.52
CA ILE A 8 -7.71 -17.28 11.68
C ILE A 8 -6.27 -16.97 12.14
N GLU A 9 -5.77 -17.69 13.15
CA GLU A 9 -4.39 -17.50 13.64
C GLU A 9 -3.35 -17.85 12.57
N LEU A 10 -3.60 -18.89 11.75
CA LEU A 10 -2.73 -19.25 10.64
C LEU A 10 -2.79 -18.24 9.49
N SER A 11 -3.96 -17.66 9.20
CA SER A 11 -4.11 -16.57 8.23
C SER A 11 -3.38 -15.31 8.70
N ASP A 12 -3.53 -14.92 9.96
CA ASP A 12 -2.80 -13.79 10.55
C ASP A 12 -1.28 -14.01 10.55
N SER A 13 -0.82 -15.24 10.83
CA SER A 13 0.59 -15.64 10.71
C SER A 13 1.09 -15.53 9.27
N ALA A 14 0.30 -16.02 8.32
CA ALA A 14 0.60 -15.99 6.89
C ALA A 14 0.73 -14.55 6.38
N ILE A 15 -0.24 -13.70 6.70
CA ILE A 15 -0.25 -12.28 6.35
C ILE A 15 0.99 -11.59 6.91
N LYS A 16 1.32 -11.84 8.18
CA LYS A 16 2.50 -11.28 8.82
C LYS A 16 3.79 -11.71 8.12
N LYS A 17 3.93 -12.98 7.77
CA LYS A 17 5.11 -13.50 7.05
C LYS A 17 5.23 -12.92 5.64
N LEU A 18 4.11 -12.82 4.93
CA LEU A 18 4.04 -12.22 3.61
C LEU A 18 4.51 -10.74 3.64
N PHE A 19 4.16 -10.00 4.70
CA PHE A 19 4.59 -8.61 4.89
C PHE A 19 6.03 -8.44 5.37
N LEU A 20 6.60 -9.46 6.00
CA LEU A 20 7.99 -9.46 6.50
C LEU A 20 8.98 -10.16 5.56
N ASP A 21 8.53 -10.54 4.35
CA ASP A 21 9.28 -11.35 3.36
C ASP A 21 9.85 -12.65 3.97
N GLU A 22 9.08 -13.30 4.83
CA GLU A 22 9.37 -14.62 5.39
C GLU A 22 8.68 -15.72 4.58
N ASP A 23 9.31 -16.89 4.49
CA ASP A 23 8.73 -18.05 3.80
C ASP A 23 7.46 -18.56 4.52
N LEU A 24 6.38 -18.67 3.75
CA LEU A 24 5.11 -19.25 4.20
C LEU A 24 5.14 -20.78 4.10
N THR A 25 4.56 -21.43 5.10
CA THR A 25 4.33 -22.88 5.06
C THR A 25 3.10 -23.23 4.22
N ASP A 26 3.00 -24.47 3.74
CA ASP A 26 1.83 -24.95 2.97
C ASP A 26 0.50 -24.78 3.73
N ARG A 27 0.54 -24.86 5.06
CA ARG A 27 -0.64 -24.65 5.92
C ARG A 27 -1.05 -23.18 6.01
N GLU A 28 -0.09 -22.27 6.03
CA GLU A 28 -0.31 -20.83 6.03
C GLU A 28 -0.84 -20.37 4.67
N TRP A 29 -0.27 -20.89 3.58
CA TRP A 29 -0.81 -20.73 2.23
C TRP A 29 -2.27 -21.21 2.16
N ALA A 30 -2.53 -22.43 2.63
CA ALA A 30 -3.86 -22.99 2.59
C ALA A 30 -4.84 -22.31 3.55
N ALA A 31 -4.36 -21.58 4.57
CA ALA A 31 -5.19 -20.80 5.49
C ALA A 31 -5.61 -19.47 4.86
N LEU A 32 -4.71 -18.78 4.15
CA LEU A 32 -5.04 -17.57 3.37
C LEU A 32 -6.20 -17.83 2.40
N PHE A 33 -6.15 -18.94 1.67
CA PHE A 33 -7.20 -19.30 0.69
C PHE A 33 -8.48 -19.89 1.29
N ARG A 34 -8.51 -20.22 2.59
CA ARG A 34 -9.68 -20.80 3.29
C ARG A 34 -10.23 -19.89 4.40
N SER A 35 -9.67 -18.70 4.51
CA SER A 35 -10.11 -17.72 5.48
C SER A 35 -11.53 -17.25 5.14
N ASP A 36 -12.39 -17.06 6.15
CA ASP A 36 -13.72 -16.46 5.97
C ASP A 36 -13.65 -15.02 5.37
N TYR A 37 -12.44 -14.45 5.29
CA TYR A 37 -12.14 -13.18 4.64
C TYR A 37 -12.19 -13.23 3.08
N LEU A 38 -12.17 -14.41 2.46
CA LEU A 38 -12.39 -14.60 1.03
C LEU A 38 -13.63 -15.48 0.83
N GLN A 39 -14.77 -14.87 0.52
CA GLN A 39 -15.98 -15.63 0.25
C GLN A 39 -15.93 -16.22 -1.17
N PRO A 40 -16.31 -17.50 -1.36
CA PRO A 40 -16.39 -18.13 -2.68
C PRO A 40 -17.33 -17.43 -3.69
N SER A 41 -18.16 -16.48 -3.24
CA SER A 41 -19.00 -15.67 -4.12
C SER A 41 -18.21 -14.73 -5.04
N ASP A 42 -16.94 -14.45 -4.70
CA ASP A 42 -16.11 -13.48 -5.42
C ASP A 42 -15.09 -14.14 -6.37
N VAL A 43 -15.15 -15.47 -6.50
CA VAL A 43 -14.38 -16.25 -7.46
C VAL A 43 -15.32 -16.75 -8.55
N ALA A 44 -14.99 -16.44 -9.81
CA ALA A 44 -15.68 -16.98 -10.98
C ALA A 44 -15.89 -18.50 -10.84
N SER A 45 -17.06 -18.96 -11.30
CA SER A 45 -17.64 -20.29 -11.18
C SER A 45 -16.64 -21.46 -11.15
N GLU A 46 -16.95 -22.45 -10.31
CA GLU A 46 -16.19 -23.67 -9.96
C GLU A 46 -15.54 -24.46 -11.13
N GLU A 47 -15.89 -24.19 -12.38
CA GLU A 47 -15.27 -24.84 -13.56
C GLU A 47 -13.87 -24.30 -13.90
N GLU A 48 -13.52 -23.05 -13.57
CA GLU A 48 -12.20 -22.48 -13.93
C GLU A 48 -11.08 -22.83 -12.93
N ALA A 49 -11.42 -23.01 -11.64
CA ALA A 49 -10.44 -23.31 -10.59
C ALA A 49 -9.85 -24.73 -10.67
N SER A 50 -10.60 -25.68 -11.24
CA SER A 50 -10.14 -27.07 -11.41
C SER A 50 -8.96 -27.20 -12.38
N CYS A 51 -8.82 -26.26 -13.32
CA CYS A 51 -7.83 -26.36 -14.39
C CYS A 51 -6.43 -25.81 -14.06
N VAL A 52 -6.26 -25.09 -12.94
CA VAL A 52 -5.00 -24.38 -12.63
C VAL A 52 -4.09 -25.14 -11.65
N LEU A 53 -4.59 -26.20 -11.00
CA LEU A 53 -3.91 -26.81 -9.85
C LEU A 53 -2.79 -27.83 -10.18
N TYR A 54 -2.54 -28.17 -11.45
CA TYR A 54 -1.48 -29.14 -11.78
C TYR A 54 -0.62 -28.72 -12.97
N GLY A 55 0.36 -27.86 -12.72
CA GLY A 55 1.49 -27.65 -13.64
C GLY A 55 2.54 -26.68 -13.10
N PRO A 56 3.84 -27.04 -13.03
CA PRO A 56 4.92 -26.17 -12.53
C PRO A 56 5.20 -24.93 -13.39
N SER A 57 4.50 -24.77 -14.51
CA SER A 57 4.64 -23.68 -15.48
C SER A 57 3.73 -22.47 -15.22
N THR A 58 2.78 -22.55 -14.28
CA THR A 58 1.83 -21.46 -14.00
C THR A 58 2.47 -20.25 -13.30
N LEU A 59 3.55 -20.45 -12.53
CA LEU A 59 4.27 -19.37 -11.83
C LEU A 59 4.79 -18.26 -12.76
N SER A 60 5.03 -18.55 -14.04
CA SER A 60 5.51 -17.56 -15.01
C SER A 60 4.41 -16.64 -15.55
N THR A 61 3.15 -17.09 -15.54
CA THR A 61 2.02 -16.35 -16.09
C THR A 61 1.39 -15.40 -15.08
N ILE A 62 1.54 -15.66 -13.78
CA ILE A 62 1.02 -14.81 -12.69
C ILE A 62 1.67 -13.41 -12.73
N ASN A 63 2.88 -13.29 -13.26
CA ASN A 63 3.64 -12.04 -13.29
C ASN A 63 3.19 -11.02 -14.36
N SER A 64 2.17 -11.33 -15.19
CA SER A 64 1.79 -10.47 -16.33
C SER A 64 0.30 -10.10 -16.42
N ALA A 65 -0.52 -10.45 -15.43
CA ALA A 65 -1.90 -9.98 -15.36
C ALA A 65 -2.00 -8.71 -14.50
N PRO A 66 -2.75 -7.68 -14.93
CA PRO A 66 -2.97 -6.48 -14.12
C PRO A 66 -3.83 -6.83 -12.91
N PHE A 67 -3.15 -7.05 -11.78
CA PHE A 67 -3.58 -6.76 -10.40
C PHE A 67 -5.06 -7.08 -10.05
N LEU A 68 -5.39 -8.37 -10.03
CA LEU A 68 -6.63 -8.93 -9.49
C LEU A 68 -6.45 -9.28 -8.00
N PHE A 69 -6.36 -8.30 -7.11
CA PHE A 69 -6.55 -8.53 -5.66
C PHE A 69 -7.00 -7.23 -4.96
N THR A 70 -8.23 -6.79 -5.19
CA THR A 70 -8.87 -5.76 -4.35
C THR A 70 -9.07 -6.22 -2.90
N ASP A 71 -9.19 -7.54 -2.68
CA ASP A 71 -9.51 -8.10 -1.36
C ASP A 71 -8.28 -8.18 -0.46
N ILE A 72 -7.11 -8.55 -1.01
CA ILE A 72 -5.84 -8.56 -0.26
C ILE A 72 -5.45 -7.14 0.16
N GLU A 73 -5.68 -6.14 -0.70
CA GLU A 73 -5.38 -4.73 -0.39
C GLU A 73 -6.20 -4.21 0.81
N SER A 74 -7.49 -4.54 0.84
CA SER A 74 -8.39 -4.12 1.92
C SER A 74 -8.08 -4.82 3.23
N GLU A 75 -7.72 -6.10 3.18
CA GLU A 75 -7.29 -6.87 4.34
C GLU A 75 -5.96 -6.38 4.92
N ALA A 76 -4.99 -6.05 4.06
CA ALA A 76 -3.72 -5.44 4.44
C ALA A 76 -3.94 -4.14 5.24
N ILE A 77 -4.77 -3.24 4.70
CA ILE A 77 -5.10 -1.97 5.35
C ILE A 77 -5.78 -2.25 6.71
N SER A 78 -6.68 -3.22 6.76
CA SER A 78 -7.38 -3.60 7.99
C SER A 78 -6.43 -4.15 9.06
N TYR A 79 -5.47 -4.96 8.67
CA TYR A 79 -4.44 -5.52 9.55
C TYR A 79 -3.56 -4.41 10.15
N PHE A 80 -3.02 -3.50 9.32
CA PHE A 80 -2.20 -2.39 9.80
C PHE A 80 -2.99 -1.32 10.55
N ALA A 81 -4.31 -1.20 10.33
CA ALA A 81 -5.17 -0.36 11.17
C ALA A 81 -5.26 -0.88 12.62
N LYS A 82 -5.28 -2.20 12.80
CA LYS A 82 -5.30 -2.88 14.11
C LYS A 82 -3.91 -2.90 14.76
N HIS A 83 -2.86 -3.05 13.95
CA HIS A 83 -1.46 -3.18 14.38
C HIS A 83 -0.54 -2.14 13.72
N PRO A 84 -0.77 -0.83 13.94
CA PRO A 84 -0.02 0.22 13.26
C PRO A 84 1.47 0.23 13.63
N GLU A 85 1.85 -0.32 14.80
CA GLU A 85 3.23 -0.50 15.21
C GLU A 85 4.06 -1.38 14.25
N LEU A 86 3.41 -2.26 13.48
CA LEU A 86 4.10 -3.12 12.52
C LEU A 86 4.58 -2.36 11.28
N LEU A 87 4.10 -1.14 11.05
CA LEU A 87 4.58 -0.29 9.96
C LEU A 87 6.10 -0.02 10.02
N PHE A 88 6.67 0.01 11.22
CA PHE A 88 8.12 0.21 11.41
C PHE A 88 8.96 -0.98 10.94
N SER A 89 8.38 -2.18 11.01
CA SER A 89 9.03 -3.43 10.62
C SER A 89 8.83 -3.79 9.16
N LEU A 90 8.02 -3.02 8.41
CA LEU A 90 7.79 -3.28 7.00
C LEU A 90 9.03 -3.02 6.16
N HIS A 91 9.25 -3.91 5.20
CA HIS A 91 10.18 -3.63 4.10
C HIS A 91 9.73 -2.34 3.38
N PRO A 92 10.64 -1.42 3.00
CA PRO A 92 10.27 -0.15 2.37
C PRO A 92 9.36 -0.30 1.16
N ARG A 93 9.59 -1.33 0.34
CA ARG A 93 8.73 -1.64 -0.81
C ARG A 93 7.31 -2.02 -0.41
N ARG A 94 7.14 -2.83 0.65
CA ARG A 94 5.81 -3.18 1.18
C ARG A 94 5.08 -1.97 1.74
N PHE A 95 5.82 -1.02 2.30
CA PHE A 95 5.25 0.25 2.74
C PHE A 95 4.75 1.09 1.54
N GLU A 96 5.48 1.14 0.43
CA GLU A 96 5.01 1.77 -0.82
C GLU A 96 3.73 1.11 -1.35
N GLU A 97 3.69 -0.23 -1.36
CA GLU A 97 2.52 -1.02 -1.76
C GLU A 97 1.30 -0.72 -0.87
N LEU A 98 1.49 -0.68 0.45
CA LEU A 98 0.40 -0.33 1.39
C LEU A 98 -0.14 1.08 1.12
N VAL A 99 0.75 2.05 0.91
CA VAL A 99 0.35 3.42 0.56
C VAL A 99 -0.42 3.43 -0.76
N ALA A 100 0.06 2.71 -1.79
CA ALA A 100 -0.65 2.58 -3.05
C ALA A 100 -2.06 2.02 -2.86
N SER A 101 -2.22 0.97 -2.06
CA SER A 101 -3.51 0.38 -1.70
C SER A 101 -4.44 1.40 -1.03
N ILE A 102 -3.94 2.18 -0.07
CA ILE A 102 -4.73 3.23 0.60
C ILE A 102 -5.28 4.24 -0.42
N PHE A 103 -4.47 4.68 -1.38
CA PHE A 103 -4.92 5.62 -2.43
C PHE A 103 -5.93 4.97 -3.37
N LYS A 104 -5.70 3.72 -3.75
CA LYS A 104 -6.59 2.94 -4.60
C LYS A 104 -7.97 2.75 -3.97
N THR A 105 -8.04 2.35 -2.70
CA THR A 105 -9.29 2.25 -1.92
C THR A 105 -10.00 3.61 -1.80
N ASN A 106 -9.29 4.73 -1.89
CA ASN A 106 -9.86 6.07 -1.91
C ASN A 106 -10.21 6.60 -3.33
N GLY A 107 -10.28 5.70 -4.32
CA GLY A 107 -10.79 5.98 -5.66
C GLY A 107 -9.76 6.61 -6.60
N PHE A 108 -8.47 6.40 -6.34
CA PHE A 108 -7.40 6.71 -7.30
C PHE A 108 -7.08 5.47 -8.14
N ASP A 109 -6.74 5.69 -9.40
CA ASP A 109 -5.99 4.75 -10.22
C ASP A 109 -4.50 4.92 -9.90
N VAL A 110 -3.79 3.83 -9.61
CA VAL A 110 -2.48 3.88 -8.97
C VAL A 110 -1.45 3.04 -9.73
N GLU A 111 -0.27 3.63 -9.96
CA GLU A 111 0.89 2.95 -10.56
C GLU A 111 2.10 3.09 -9.63
N LEU A 112 2.66 1.96 -9.20
CA LEU A 112 3.92 1.90 -8.47
C LEU A 112 5.11 1.98 -9.43
N THR A 113 6.13 2.77 -9.08
CA THR A 113 7.38 2.77 -9.84
C THR A 113 8.24 1.55 -9.51
N PRO A 114 9.13 1.14 -10.43
CA PRO A 114 10.20 0.19 -10.10
C PRO A 114 11.13 0.74 -9.01
N GLU A 115 11.67 -0.14 -8.17
CA GLU A 115 12.62 0.21 -7.09
C GLU A 115 13.90 0.90 -7.61
N SER A 116 14.27 0.66 -8.86
CA SER A 116 15.50 1.18 -9.48
C SER A 116 15.38 2.58 -10.07
N ARG A 117 14.32 3.34 -9.75
CA ARG A 117 14.13 4.70 -10.27
C ARG A 117 14.71 5.77 -9.33
N ASP A 118 15.74 6.45 -9.79
CA ASP A 118 16.43 7.57 -9.11
C ASP A 118 15.60 8.87 -8.99
N GLY A 119 14.30 8.82 -9.33
CA GLY A 119 13.41 9.98 -9.49
C GLY A 119 12.69 10.44 -8.21
N GLY A 120 12.77 9.67 -7.12
CA GLY A 120 12.17 10.04 -5.83
C GLY A 120 10.64 10.06 -5.81
N VAL A 121 9.97 9.39 -6.75
CA VAL A 121 8.52 9.17 -6.73
C VAL A 121 8.32 7.67 -6.78
N ASP A 122 7.57 7.16 -5.80
CA ASP A 122 7.32 5.73 -5.62
C ASP A 122 5.93 5.34 -6.14
N VAL A 123 4.98 6.28 -6.08
CA VAL A 123 3.60 6.07 -6.52
C VAL A 123 3.09 7.24 -7.37
N PHE A 124 2.49 6.92 -8.51
CA PHE A 124 1.65 7.81 -9.31
C PHE A 124 0.19 7.50 -8.99
N ALA A 125 -0.56 8.49 -8.49
CA ALA A 125 -1.98 8.33 -8.18
C ALA A 125 -2.81 9.32 -9.00
N VAL A 126 -3.69 8.80 -9.86
CA VAL A 126 -4.53 9.56 -10.77
C VAL A 126 -5.98 9.42 -10.36
N ARG A 127 -6.69 10.55 -10.25
CA ARG A 127 -8.14 10.52 -10.09
C ARG A 127 -8.79 11.41 -11.13
N LYS A 128 -9.71 10.84 -11.90
CA LYS A 128 -10.49 11.60 -12.87
C LYS A 128 -11.67 12.24 -12.14
N ASP A 129 -11.81 13.55 -12.26
CA ASP A 129 -12.97 14.29 -11.80
C ASP A 129 -13.69 14.93 -13.00
N GLY A 130 -15.01 14.80 -13.05
CA GLY A 130 -15.82 15.25 -14.19
C GLY A 130 -16.00 16.77 -14.26
N ILE A 131 -15.72 17.50 -13.18
CA ILE A 131 -15.97 18.94 -13.06
C ILE A 131 -14.67 19.73 -13.17
N SER A 132 -13.65 19.32 -12.43
CA SER A 132 -12.37 20.02 -12.28
C SER A 132 -11.23 19.43 -13.12
N GLY A 133 -11.48 18.33 -13.83
CA GLY A 133 -10.48 17.61 -14.61
C GLY A 133 -9.77 16.51 -13.81
N GLY A 134 -8.62 16.03 -14.31
CA GLY A 134 -7.85 14.99 -13.63
C GLY A 134 -6.94 15.56 -12.54
N LEU A 135 -6.86 14.85 -11.40
CA LEU A 135 -5.84 15.05 -10.38
C LEU A 135 -4.72 14.05 -10.62
N LEU A 136 -3.48 14.54 -10.65
CA LEU A 136 -2.28 13.70 -10.63
C LEU A 136 -1.50 13.99 -9.35
N HIS A 137 -1.34 12.97 -8.51
CA HIS A 137 -0.57 13.02 -7.28
C HIS A 137 0.69 12.19 -7.44
N LEU A 138 1.84 12.78 -7.09
CA LEU A 138 3.13 12.07 -7.02
C LEU A 138 3.46 11.84 -5.56
N ILE A 139 3.78 10.61 -5.20
CA ILE A 139 3.96 10.23 -3.80
C ILE A 139 5.37 9.70 -3.62
N GLU A 140 6.09 10.27 -2.65
CA GLU A 140 7.37 9.76 -2.15
C GLU A 140 7.15 9.15 -0.76
N CYS A 141 7.44 7.87 -0.64
CA CYS A 141 7.31 7.08 0.57
C CYS A 141 8.66 7.02 1.30
N LYS A 142 8.64 7.21 2.62
CA LYS A 142 9.82 7.10 3.48
C LYS A 142 9.49 6.28 4.73
N ARG A 143 9.78 4.97 4.69
CA ARG A 143 9.72 4.11 5.87
C ARG A 143 10.98 4.33 6.71
N TYR A 144 10.87 5.17 7.75
CA TYR A 144 11.95 5.51 8.67
C TYR A 144 11.58 5.18 10.11
N GLU A 145 12.60 5.00 10.95
CA GLU A 145 12.42 4.90 12.40
C GLU A 145 11.83 6.19 12.98
N PRO A 146 11.09 6.12 14.10
CA PRO A 146 10.48 7.30 14.73
C PRO A 146 11.47 8.43 15.07
N SER A 147 12.73 8.09 15.34
CA SER A 147 13.79 9.04 15.67
C SER A 147 14.41 9.72 14.43
N ASN A 148 14.20 9.17 13.22
CA ASN A 148 14.79 9.67 11.98
C ASN A 148 13.78 10.51 11.18
N LYS A 149 13.82 11.83 11.39
CA LYS A 149 12.89 12.76 10.75
C LYS A 149 13.19 12.95 9.26
N VAL A 150 12.14 13.08 8.46
CA VAL A 150 12.28 13.48 7.06
C VAL A 150 12.69 14.95 6.97
N GLY A 151 13.84 15.19 6.34
CA GLY A 151 14.41 16.52 6.16
C GLY A 151 13.85 17.29 4.96
N ILE A 152 14.09 18.60 4.95
CA ILE A 152 13.63 19.53 3.91
C ILE A 152 14.07 19.14 2.49
N GLY A 153 15.25 18.55 2.33
CA GLY A 153 15.78 18.18 1.01
C GLY A 153 14.90 17.18 0.26
N VAL A 154 14.21 16.27 0.98
CA VAL A 154 13.24 15.35 0.37
C VAL A 154 12.06 16.13 -0.20
N VAL A 155 11.49 17.02 0.60
CA VAL A 155 10.32 17.83 0.24
C VAL A 155 10.61 18.77 -0.93
N GLN A 156 11.79 19.41 -0.93
CA GLN A 156 12.24 20.29 -2.01
C GLN A 156 12.42 19.55 -3.33
N ARG A 157 13.04 18.36 -3.28
CA ARG A 157 13.22 17.52 -4.46
C ARG A 157 11.87 17.12 -5.05
N LEU A 158 10.95 16.63 -4.22
CA LEU A 158 9.63 16.22 -4.67
C LEU A 158 8.89 17.37 -5.35
N LEU A 159 8.97 18.60 -4.83
CA LEU A 159 8.36 19.76 -5.49
C LEU A 159 8.91 19.97 -6.91
N GLY A 160 10.23 19.84 -7.10
CA GLY A 160 10.85 19.90 -8.42
C GLY A 160 10.32 18.83 -9.37
N VAL A 161 10.08 17.61 -8.87
CA VAL A 161 9.50 16.52 -9.67
C VAL A 161 8.04 16.79 -10.01
N VAL A 162 7.25 17.30 -9.06
CA VAL A 162 5.86 17.72 -9.27
C VAL A 162 5.76 18.77 -10.37
N ASP A 163 6.67 19.75 -10.38
CA ASP A 163 6.73 20.77 -11.43
C ASP A 163 7.18 20.20 -12.77
N HIS A 164 8.18 19.32 -12.78
CA HIS A 164 8.65 18.64 -14.00
C HIS A 164 7.53 17.84 -14.69
N HIS A 165 6.78 17.04 -13.93
CA HIS A 165 5.66 16.25 -14.44
C HIS A 165 4.36 17.05 -14.61
N ARG A 166 4.34 18.33 -14.23
CA ARG A 166 3.12 19.16 -14.16
C ARG A 166 2.00 18.49 -13.36
N ALA A 167 2.37 17.71 -12.35
CA ALA A 167 1.41 17.05 -11.48
C ALA A 167 0.66 18.07 -10.63
N THR A 168 -0.53 17.71 -10.15
CA THR A 168 -1.35 18.58 -9.31
C THR A 168 -0.70 18.79 -7.94
N LYS A 169 -0.24 17.70 -7.32
CA LYS A 169 0.28 17.70 -5.94
C LYS A 169 1.37 16.66 -5.73
N GLY A 170 2.34 16.96 -4.89
CA GLY A 170 3.29 16.00 -4.32
C GLY A 170 2.93 15.66 -2.88
N LEU A 171 3.04 14.39 -2.50
CA LEU A 171 2.85 13.94 -1.14
C LEU A 171 4.11 13.23 -0.65
N VAL A 172 4.63 13.65 0.51
CA VAL A 172 5.61 12.83 1.23
C VAL A 172 4.85 12.09 2.32
N ILE A 173 5.02 10.77 2.34
CA ILE A 173 4.35 9.88 3.28
C ILE A 173 5.41 9.12 4.05
N THR A 174 5.35 9.13 5.38
CA THR A 174 6.38 8.52 6.21
C THR A 174 5.81 7.85 7.45
N THR A 175 6.47 6.78 7.89
CA THR A 175 6.24 6.18 9.23
C THR A 175 6.89 6.99 10.35
N SER A 176 7.75 7.97 10.04
CA SER A 176 8.38 8.84 11.03
C SER A 176 7.66 10.19 11.12
N THR A 177 8.37 11.26 11.42
CA THR A 177 7.88 12.65 11.45
C THR A 177 8.73 13.55 10.57
N PHE A 178 8.32 14.81 10.40
CA PHE A 178 9.02 15.79 9.58
C PHE A 178 9.86 16.75 10.42
N SER A 179 10.95 17.27 9.86
CA SER A 179 11.70 18.37 10.47
C SER A 179 10.87 19.68 10.44
N SER A 180 11.19 20.62 11.34
CA SER A 180 10.57 21.95 11.36
C SER A 180 10.69 22.66 10.01
N ASP A 181 11.85 22.52 9.37
CA ASP A 181 12.15 23.16 8.09
C ASP A 181 11.35 22.53 6.95
N ALA A 182 11.17 21.20 6.97
CA ALA A 182 10.33 20.49 6.02
C ALA A 182 8.86 20.96 6.12
N ILE A 183 8.34 21.07 7.35
CA ILE A 183 6.98 21.57 7.61
C ILE A 183 6.85 23.03 7.16
N SER A 184 7.79 23.88 7.54
CA SER A 184 7.80 25.29 7.17
C SER A 184 7.85 25.47 5.66
N PHE A 185 8.65 24.67 4.95
CA PHE A 185 8.74 24.72 3.49
C PHE A 185 7.44 24.25 2.82
N ALA A 186 6.90 23.09 3.24
CA ALA A 186 5.66 22.57 2.67
C ALA A 186 4.47 23.53 2.88
N SER A 187 4.43 24.24 4.01
CA SER A 187 3.36 25.22 4.29
C SER A 187 3.31 26.39 3.31
N GLN A 188 4.45 26.81 2.75
CA GLN A 188 4.53 27.85 1.72
C GLN A 188 3.90 27.39 0.40
N SER A 189 3.88 26.07 0.17
CA SER A 189 3.35 25.41 -1.02
C SER A 189 2.20 24.45 -0.68
N LYS A 190 1.38 24.76 0.34
CA LYS A 190 0.38 23.84 0.94
C LYS A 190 -0.64 23.22 -0.03
N TYR A 191 -0.90 23.86 -1.16
CA TYR A 191 -1.80 23.34 -2.20
C TYR A 191 -1.09 22.41 -3.20
N ARG A 192 0.24 22.49 -3.27
CA ARG A 192 1.12 21.71 -4.16
C ARG A 192 1.85 20.60 -3.42
N LEU A 193 1.99 20.70 -2.10
CA LEU A 193 2.65 19.69 -1.27
C LEU A 193 1.75 19.28 -0.09
N GLY A 194 1.82 18.01 0.27
CA GLY A 194 1.28 17.46 1.50
C GLY A 194 2.32 16.63 2.22
N LEU A 195 2.38 16.77 3.54
CA LEU A 195 3.22 15.95 4.41
C LEU A 195 2.28 15.12 5.26
N ASN A 196 2.44 13.80 5.24
CA ASN A 196 1.59 12.89 5.99
C ASN A 196 2.48 11.92 6.76
N ASP A 197 2.34 11.92 8.08
CA ASP A 197 3.17 11.14 8.96
C ASP A 197 2.45 9.87 9.45
N TYR A 198 3.07 9.18 10.41
CA TYR A 198 2.51 7.99 11.04
C TYR A 198 1.09 8.18 11.57
N SER A 199 0.80 9.36 12.14
CA SER A 199 -0.50 9.66 12.72
C SER A 199 -1.57 9.80 11.64
N ASP A 200 -1.23 10.43 10.51
CA ASP A 200 -2.10 10.56 9.35
C ASP A 200 -2.40 9.19 8.71
N LEU A 201 -1.37 8.36 8.53
CA LEU A 201 -1.51 7.00 8.00
C LEU A 201 -2.44 6.15 8.86
N THR A 202 -2.20 6.14 10.17
CA THR A 202 -3.02 5.38 11.13
C THR A 202 -4.47 5.84 11.08
N LYS A 203 -4.70 7.15 10.95
CA LYS A 203 -6.05 7.71 10.80
C LYS A 203 -6.70 7.24 9.49
N TRP A 204 -6.01 7.33 8.36
CA TRP A 204 -6.57 6.91 7.06
C TRP A 204 -6.96 5.44 7.05
N MET A 205 -6.12 4.55 7.59
CA MET A 205 -6.42 3.12 7.64
C MET A 205 -7.68 2.83 8.48
N ARG A 206 -7.87 3.54 9.60
CA ARG A 206 -9.09 3.43 10.42
C ARG A 206 -10.32 4.00 9.71
N ASP A 207 -10.19 5.14 9.03
CA ASP A 207 -11.28 5.77 8.30
C ASP A 207 -11.76 4.89 7.12
N ILE A 208 -10.89 4.05 6.57
CA ILE A 208 -11.25 3.05 5.54
C ILE A 208 -12.05 1.90 6.15
N GLN A 209 -11.68 1.40 7.34
CA GLN A 209 -12.44 0.33 8.02
C GLN A 209 -13.85 0.75 8.46
N GLY A 210 -14.06 2.04 8.72
CA GLY A 210 -15.34 2.55 9.21
C GLY A 210 -16.36 2.89 8.11
N LYS A 211 -16.00 2.72 6.83
CA LYS A 211 -16.86 2.98 5.67
C LYS A 211 -17.49 1.68 5.16
#